data_AF-A0A815VYX2-F1
#
_entry.id   AF-A0A815VYX2-F1
#
_cell.length_a   1.000
_cell.length_b   1.000
_cell.length_c   1.000
_cell.angle_alpha   90.00
_cell.angle_beta   90.00
_cell.angle_gamma   90.00
#
_symmetry.space_group_name_H-M   'P 1'
#
loop_
_entity.id
_entity.type
_entity.pdbx_description
1 polymer ?
#
loop_
_entity_poly.entity_id
_entity_poly.type
_entity_poly.pdbx_seq_one_letter_code
_entity_poly.pdbx_strand_id
1 'polypeptide(L)'
;MSLFCDPDDFWLCPFDTNHKVLAKRFQYHLMRCAKANPHIRRVKCSFNATHLTTPEELIKHMSQCPDNGAVHNASAAGLREFNWNNDNSTRQMAYIADGEDWDKDVHRIEPFTEEEIQQMNRDNEWLQKSVTP
;
A
#
# COMPACT_ATOMS: atom_id res chain seq x y z
N MET A 1 6.50 -16.28 8.03
CA MET A 1 5.95 -16.53 9.38
C MET A 1 4.51 -16.97 9.21
N SER A 2 4.11 -18.05 9.89
CA SER A 2 2.82 -18.72 9.75
C SER A 2 1.61 -17.87 10.17
N LEU A 3 0.46 -18.24 9.63
CA LEU A 3 -0.84 -17.53 9.61
C LEU A 3 -1.48 -17.10 10.95
N PHE A 4 -0.87 -17.33 12.10
CA PHE A 4 -1.36 -16.78 13.37
C PHE A 4 -0.18 -16.50 14.29
N CYS A 5 0.34 -15.27 14.27
CA CYS A 5 1.21 -14.82 15.36
C CYS A 5 0.35 -14.66 16.61
N ASP A 6 0.81 -15.20 17.74
CA ASP A 6 0.16 -14.96 19.01
C ASP A 6 0.21 -13.45 19.31
N PRO A 7 -0.91 -12.77 19.60
CA PRO A 7 -0.91 -11.35 19.93
C PRO A 7 -0.05 -11.02 21.17
N ASP A 8 0.19 -12.00 22.03
CA ASP A 8 1.00 -11.89 23.24
C ASP A 8 2.49 -12.27 23.03
N ASP A 9 2.87 -12.68 21.82
CA ASP A 9 4.28 -12.87 21.45
C ASP A 9 5.03 -11.54 21.43
N PHE A 10 6.35 -11.59 21.66
CA PHE A 10 7.23 -10.44 21.57
C PHE A 10 8.07 -10.46 20.30
N TRP A 11 8.11 -9.33 19.61
CA TRP A 11 8.95 -9.09 18.44
C TRP A 11 10.01 -8.02 18.73
N LEU A 12 11.16 -8.15 18.08
CA LEU A 12 12.24 -7.17 18.16
C LEU A 12 12.01 -6.04 17.16
N CYS A 13 12.28 -4.81 17.59
CA CYS A 13 12.17 -3.66 16.70
C CYS A 13 13.33 -3.62 15.69
N PRO A 14 13.07 -3.34 14.40
CA PRO A 14 14.10 -3.22 13.38
C PRO A 14 14.89 -1.90 13.43
N PHE A 15 14.45 -0.94 14.25
CA PHE A 15 15.13 0.34 14.48
C PHE A 15 16.02 0.32 15.73
N ASP A 16 15.71 -0.53 16.72
CA ASP A 16 16.47 -0.65 17.96
C ASP A 16 16.29 -2.06 18.54
N THR A 17 17.38 -2.81 18.64
CA THR A 17 17.40 -4.19 19.12
C THR A 17 17.06 -4.32 20.60
N ASN A 18 17.07 -3.24 21.38
CA ASN A 18 16.68 -3.23 22.78
C ASN A 18 15.15 -3.22 22.96
N HIS A 19 14.40 -2.81 21.93
CA HIS A 19 12.94 -2.79 21.99
C HIS A 19 12.36 -4.19 21.70
N LYS A 20 11.84 -4.83 22.76
CA LYS A 20 10.96 -6.00 22.68
C LYS A 20 9.52 -5.54 22.84
N VAL A 21 8.69 -5.83 21.84
CA VAL A 21 7.33 -5.27 21.74
C VAL A 21 6.34 -6.38 21.44
N LEU A 22 5.21 -6.36 22.12
CA LEU A 22 4.12 -7.31 21.87
C LEU A 22 3.65 -7.22 20.41
N ALA A 23 3.37 -8.35 19.77
CA ALA A 23 2.91 -8.44 18.39
C ALA A 23 1.68 -7.54 18.15
N LYS A 24 0.71 -7.56 19.07
CA LYS A 24 -0.48 -6.70 19.02
C LYS A 24 -0.22 -5.19 19.06
N ARG A 25 0.96 -4.76 19.53
CA ARG A 25 1.38 -3.34 19.59
C ARG A 25 2.43 -2.99 18.55
N PHE A 26 2.91 -3.97 17.78
CA PHE A 26 4.09 -3.80 16.93
C PHE A 26 3.87 -2.76 15.82
N GLN A 27 2.72 -2.81 15.13
CA GLN A 27 2.37 -1.82 14.09
C GLN A 27 2.48 -0.38 14.58
N TYR A 28 1.83 -0.09 15.72
CA TYR A 28 1.86 1.24 16.32
C TYR A 28 3.27 1.63 16.78
N HIS A 29 4.01 0.68 17.37
CA HIS A 29 5.40 0.90 17.76
C HIS A 29 6.28 1.29 16.56
N LEU A 30 6.18 0.56 15.44
CA LEU A 30 6.96 0.85 14.23
C LEU A 30 6.74 2.29 13.73
N MET A 31 5.48 2.77 13.73
CA MET A 31 5.17 4.13 13.31
C MET A 31 5.85 5.20 14.17
N ARG A 32 5.89 5.01 15.49
CA ARG A 32 6.54 5.95 16.42
C ARG A 32 8.05 5.83 16.38
N CYS A 33 8.56 4.61 16.36
CA CYS A 33 9.99 4.34 16.39
C CYS A 33 10.68 4.79 15.08
N ALA A 34 10.00 4.67 13.93
CA ALA A 34 10.49 5.22 12.67
C ALA A 34 10.65 6.74 12.72
N LYS A 35 9.69 7.47 13.33
CA LYS A 35 9.78 8.93 13.50
C LYS A 35 10.94 9.33 14.41
N ALA A 36 11.24 8.53 15.44
CA ALA A 36 12.36 8.77 16.35
C ALA A 36 13.72 8.44 15.71
N ASN A 37 13.75 7.57 14.69
CA ASN A 37 14.97 7.10 14.03
C ASN A 37 14.97 7.43 12.52
N PRO A 38 14.92 8.72 12.13
CA PRO A 38 14.83 9.11 10.72
C PRO A 38 16.09 8.77 9.90
N HIS A 39 17.21 8.51 10.57
CA HIS A 39 18.47 8.12 9.96
C HIS A 39 18.50 6.66 9.48
N ILE A 40 17.59 5.82 9.97
CA ILE A 40 17.49 4.41 9.58
C ILE A 40 16.46 4.28 8.47
N ARG A 41 16.92 4.10 7.23
CA ARG A 41 16.04 3.96 6.07
C ARG A 41 15.48 2.53 5.98
N ARG A 42 14.20 2.38 6.32
CA ARG A 42 13.41 1.15 6.12
C ARG A 42 12.23 1.44 5.20
N VAL A 43 11.84 0.45 4.40
CA VAL A 43 10.65 0.49 3.55
C VAL A 43 9.69 -0.62 3.95
N LYS A 44 8.39 -0.36 3.80
CA LYS A 44 7.32 -1.29 4.15
C LYS A 44 7.06 -2.24 2.98
N CYS A 45 6.76 -3.49 3.30
CA CYS A 45 6.22 -4.42 2.32
C CYS A 45 4.81 -4.01 1.88
N SER A 46 4.49 -4.19 0.60
CA SER A 46 3.15 -3.95 0.06
C SER A 46 2.10 -4.96 0.55
N PHE A 47 2.53 -6.15 0.98
CA PHE A 47 1.63 -7.22 1.45
C PHE A 47 1.33 -7.13 2.95
N ASN A 48 2.29 -6.65 3.75
CA ASN A 48 2.13 -6.50 5.20
C ASN A 48 2.95 -5.31 5.72
N ALA A 49 2.26 -4.30 6.24
CA ALA A 49 2.90 -3.06 6.72
C ALA A 49 3.80 -3.24 7.96
N THR A 50 3.75 -4.41 8.62
CA THR A 50 4.70 -4.76 9.71
C THR A 50 6.05 -5.24 9.19
N HIS A 51 6.10 -5.76 7.96
CA HIS A 51 7.34 -6.17 7.33
C HIS A 51 8.12 -4.93 6.90
N LEU A 52 9.29 -4.74 7.51
CA LEU A 52 10.22 -3.67 7.22
C LEU A 52 11.53 -4.24 6.69
N THR A 53 11.92 -3.78 5.51
CA THR A 53 13.12 -4.21 4.79
C THR A 53 13.95 -3.00 4.36
N THR A 54 15.15 -3.21 3.83
CA THR A 54 15.88 -2.14 3.15
C THR A 54 15.34 -1.94 1.72
N PRO A 55 15.53 -0.76 1.13
CA PRO A 55 15.15 -0.51 -0.26
C PRO A 55 15.78 -1.50 -1.25
N GLU A 56 17.03 -1.90 -1.03
CA GLU A 56 17.72 -2.84 -1.93
C GLU A 56 17.12 -4.25 -1.85
N GLU A 57 16.66 -4.66 -0.67
CA GLU A 57 16.12 -5.99 -0.43
C GLU A 57 14.62 -6.11 -0.73
N LEU A 58 13.92 -4.99 -0.95
CA LEU A 58 12.46 -4.98 -1.12
C LEU A 58 11.98 -5.88 -2.26
N ILE A 59 12.63 -5.85 -3.42
CA ILE A 59 12.24 -6.66 -4.58
C ILE A 59 12.36 -8.16 -4.26
N LYS A 60 13.48 -8.55 -3.62
CA LYS A 60 13.70 -9.93 -3.19
C LYS A 60 12.72 -10.34 -2.09
N HIS A 61 12.44 -9.44 -1.15
CA HIS A 61 11.45 -9.68 -0.10
C HIS A 61 10.07 -9.93 -0.72
N MET A 62 9.63 -9.13 -1.68
CA MET A 62 8.30 -9.27 -2.29
C MET A 62 8.11 -10.61 -3.00
N SER A 63 9.14 -11.16 -3.66
CA SER A 63 9.05 -12.48 -4.31
C SER A 63 9.03 -13.65 -3.32
N GLN A 64 9.50 -13.45 -2.09
CA GLN A 64 9.62 -14.46 -1.04
C GLN A 64 8.72 -14.19 0.16
N CYS A 65 7.89 -13.14 0.09
CA CYS A 65 7.11 -12.69 1.24
C CYS A 65 6.08 -13.78 1.60
N PRO A 66 6.03 -14.21 2.87
CA PRO A 66 5.04 -15.22 3.28
C PRO A 66 3.60 -14.72 3.15
N ASP A 67 3.39 -13.41 3.21
CA ASP A 67 2.08 -12.77 3.01
C ASP A 67 1.80 -12.44 1.54
N ASN A 68 2.70 -12.81 0.62
CA ASN A 68 2.40 -12.76 -0.81
C ASN A 68 1.42 -13.90 -1.12
N GLY A 69 0.13 -13.57 -1.21
CA GLY A 69 -1.00 -14.50 -1.38
C GLY A 69 -0.95 -15.41 -2.63
N ALA A 70 0.09 -15.31 -3.46
CA ALA A 70 0.31 -16.18 -4.62
C ALA A 70 0.58 -17.65 -4.24
N VAL A 71 0.97 -17.96 -2.99
CA VAL A 71 1.48 -19.30 -2.64
C VAL A 71 0.52 -20.17 -1.82
N HIS A 72 -0.65 -19.66 -1.40
CA HIS A 72 -1.62 -20.47 -0.64
C HIS A 72 -2.77 -21.07 -1.47
N ASN A 73 -2.97 -20.66 -2.73
CA ASN A 73 -4.08 -21.14 -3.58
C ASN A 73 -3.61 -21.64 -4.95
N ALA A 74 -2.41 -22.22 -5.06
CA ALA A 74 -1.98 -22.88 -6.29
C ALA A 74 -2.55 -24.32 -6.38
N SER A 75 -3.88 -24.46 -6.36
CA SER A 75 -4.52 -25.55 -7.10
C SER A 75 -4.52 -25.17 -8.58
N ALA A 76 -3.39 -25.38 -9.26
CA ALA A 76 -3.19 -25.61 -10.71
C ALA A 76 -4.06 -24.91 -11.79
N ALA A 77 -4.82 -23.84 -11.53
CA ALA A 77 -5.66 -23.21 -12.54
C ALA A 77 -5.73 -21.69 -12.35
N GLY A 78 -4.90 -20.96 -13.10
CA GLY A 78 -5.11 -19.54 -13.34
C GLY A 78 -4.06 -18.62 -12.72
N LEU A 79 -2.83 -18.66 -13.24
CA LEU A 79 -1.94 -17.50 -13.15
C LEU A 79 -2.58 -16.36 -13.95
N ARG A 80 -3.15 -15.35 -13.27
CA ARG A 80 -3.35 -14.03 -13.85
C ARG A 80 -2.10 -13.22 -13.57
N GLU A 81 -1.33 -12.94 -14.63
CA GLU A 81 -0.25 -11.97 -14.60
C GLU A 81 -0.84 -10.61 -14.19
N PHE A 82 -0.49 -10.15 -12.99
CA PHE A 82 -0.87 -8.82 -12.50
C PHE A 82 -0.02 -7.77 -13.23
N ASN A 83 -0.60 -7.12 -14.23
CA ASN A 83 -0.03 -5.93 -14.86
C ASN A 83 -0.68 -4.68 -14.25
N TRP A 84 0.03 -3.97 -13.37
CA TRP A 84 -0.44 -2.73 -12.71
C TRP A 84 -0.75 -1.59 -13.70
N ASN A 85 -0.22 -1.63 -14.92
CA ASN A 85 -0.27 -0.51 -15.85
C ASN A 85 -1.47 -0.52 -16.82
N ASN A 86 -2.44 -1.44 -16.68
CA ASN A 86 -3.55 -1.57 -17.64
C ASN A 86 -4.93 -1.86 -17.02
N ASP A 87 -5.24 -1.31 -15.84
CA ASP A 87 -6.61 -1.36 -15.32
C ASP A 87 -7.39 -0.08 -15.66
N ASN A 88 -7.87 0.00 -16.89
CA ASN A 88 -9.08 0.75 -17.23
C ASN A 88 -10.28 -0.21 -17.37
N SER A 89 -10.29 -1.30 -16.60
CA SER A 89 -11.37 -2.27 -16.57
C SER A 89 -12.43 -1.80 -15.59
N THR A 90 -13.55 -1.34 -16.16
CA THR A 90 -14.83 -1.15 -15.46
C THR A 90 -15.09 -2.33 -14.51
N ARG A 91 -14.83 -2.14 -13.21
CA ARG A 91 -15.22 -3.09 -12.17
C ARG A 91 -16.74 -3.16 -12.17
N GLN A 92 -17.31 -4.21 -12.76
CA GLN A 92 -18.66 -4.61 -12.42
C GLN A 92 -18.65 -5.03 -10.95
N MET A 93 -19.10 -4.10 -10.09
CA MET A 93 -19.32 -4.37 -8.67
C MET A 93 -20.50 -5.34 -8.56
N ALA A 94 -20.24 -6.56 -8.09
CA ALA A 94 -21.29 -7.45 -7.62
C ALA A 94 -21.82 -6.88 -6.29
N TYR A 95 -23.06 -6.40 -6.29
CA TYR A 95 -23.71 -5.80 -5.13
C TYR A 95 -23.98 -6.89 -4.07
N ILE A 96 -23.21 -6.86 -2.97
CA ILE A 96 -23.52 -7.61 -1.76
C ILE A 96 -24.48 -6.74 -0.98
N ALA A 97 -25.73 -7.18 -0.84
CA ALA A 97 -26.74 -6.46 -0.07
C ALA A 97 -26.59 -6.79 1.42
N ASP A 98 -25.57 -6.23 2.07
CA ASP A 98 -25.68 -5.89 3.49
C ASP A 98 -26.07 -4.41 3.59
N GLY A 99 -27.11 -4.13 4.36
CA GLY A 99 -27.85 -2.87 4.34
C GLY A 99 -27.12 -1.64 4.89
N GLU A 100 -25.80 -1.59 4.77
CA GLU A 100 -24.99 -0.43 5.13
C GLU A 100 -24.69 0.41 3.88
N ASP A 101 -25.60 1.33 3.59
CA ASP A 101 -25.49 2.31 2.50
C ASP A 101 -24.51 3.42 2.89
N TRP A 102 -23.22 3.16 2.67
CA TRP A 102 -22.11 4.11 2.86
C TRP A 102 -22.02 5.18 1.75
N ASP A 103 -22.97 5.18 0.80
CA ASP A 103 -23.01 6.06 -0.39
C ASP A 103 -23.99 7.24 -0.25
N LYS A 104 -24.32 7.67 0.97
CA LYS A 104 -25.31 8.75 1.14
C LYS A 104 -24.84 10.14 0.77
N ASP A 105 -23.57 10.33 0.45
CA ASP A 105 -23.05 11.60 -0.08
C ASP A 105 -22.17 11.36 -1.31
N VAL A 106 -22.67 10.62 -2.31
CA VAL A 106 -22.11 10.68 -3.67
C VAL A 106 -22.47 12.04 -4.26
N HIS A 107 -21.65 13.04 -3.97
CA HIS A 107 -21.64 14.27 -4.76
C HIS A 107 -21.40 13.85 -6.22
N ARG A 108 -22.41 14.06 -7.06
CA ARG A 108 -22.28 13.91 -8.52
C ARG A 108 -21.07 14.73 -8.94
N ILE A 109 -19.97 14.05 -9.27
CA ILE A 109 -18.81 14.69 -9.88
C ILE A 109 -19.27 15.02 -11.29
N GLU A 110 -19.68 16.27 -11.51
CA GLU A 110 -19.97 16.71 -12.86
C GLU A 110 -18.67 16.71 -13.67
N PRO A 111 -18.68 16.18 -14.91
CA PRO A 111 -17.50 16.22 -15.76
C PRO A 111 -17.10 17.69 -15.97
N PHE A 112 -15.79 17.96 -15.87
CA PHE A 112 -15.24 19.27 -16.16
C PHE A 112 -15.61 19.71 -17.57
N THR A 113 -15.98 20.98 -17.70
CA THR A 113 -16.22 21.61 -18.98
C THR A 113 -14.92 21.71 -19.79
N GLU A 114 -15.05 21.82 -21.11
CA GLU A 114 -13.90 21.96 -22.03
C GLU A 114 -13.01 23.16 -21.66
N GLU A 115 -13.62 24.22 -21.10
CA GLU A 115 -12.93 25.43 -20.65
C GLU A 115 -12.05 25.18 -19.41
N GLU A 116 -12.54 24.37 -18.46
CA GLU A 116 -11.80 23.98 -17.25
C GLU A 116 -10.64 23.04 -17.59
N ILE A 117 -10.85 22.11 -18.53
CA ILE A 117 -9.79 21.22 -19.04
C ILE A 117 -8.68 22.05 -19.70
N GLN A 118 -9.05 23.05 -20.52
CA GLN A 118 -8.08 23.93 -21.16
C GLN A 118 -7.33 24.82 -20.16
N GLN A 119 -8.01 25.32 -19.12
CA GLN A 119 -7.36 26.11 -18.06
C GLN A 119 -6.33 25.26 -17.30
N MET A 120 -6.70 24.05 -16.92
CA MET A 120 -5.80 23.13 -16.22
C MET A 120 -4.58 22.76 -17.07
N ASN A 121 -4.75 22.61 -18.39
CA ASN A 121 -3.65 22.38 -19.31
C ASN A 121 -2.71 23.60 -19.43
N ARG A 122 -3.25 24.83 -19.41
CA ARG A 122 -2.45 26.07 -19.39
C ARG A 122 -1.64 26.20 -18.09
N ASP A 123 -2.24 25.88 -16.95
CA ASP A 123 -1.59 25.98 -15.65
C ASP A 123 -0.46 24.94 -15.51
N ASN A 124 -0.65 23.74 -16.09
CA ASN A 124 0.39 22.72 -16.19
C ASN A 124 1.53 23.10 -17.15
N GLU A 125 1.30 23.98 -18.11
CA GLU A 125 2.31 24.44 -19.07
C GLU A 125 3.36 25.36 -18.40
N TRP A 126 2.98 26.11 -17.36
CA TRP A 126 3.91 26.98 -16.61
C TRP A 126 4.89 26.20 -15.71
N LEU A 127 4.46 25.03 -15.20
CA LEU A 127 5.31 24.13 -14.41
C LEU A 127 6.40 23.44 -15.23
N GLN A 128 6.20 23.28 -16.55
CA GLN A 128 7.22 22.72 -17.44
C GLN A 128 8.26 23.75 -17.92
N LYS A 129 7.95 25.06 -17.85
CA LYS A 129 8.85 26.14 -18.30
C LYS A 129 9.76 26.69 -17.19
N SER A 130 9.61 26.23 -15.95
CA SER A 130 10.40 26.68 -14.78
C SER A 130 11.52 25.71 -14.37
N VAL A 131 11.73 24.62 -15.12
CA VAL A 131 12.79 23.62 -14.89
C VAL A 131 13.76 23.55 -16.08
N THR A 132 14.26 24.70 -16.52
CA THR A 132 15.40 24.79 -17.44
C THR A 132 16.34 25.90 -16.98
N PRO A 133 17.62 25.61 -16.71
CA PRO A 133 18.67 26.63 -16.64
C PRO A 133 18.88 27.34 -17.99
#